data_AF-A0A2K6U118-F1
#
_entry.id   AF-A0A2K6U118-F1
#
_cell.length_a   1.000
_cell.length_b   1.000
_cell.length_c   1.000
_cell.angle_alpha   90.00
_cell.angle_beta   90.00
_cell.angle_gamma   90.00
#
_symmetry.space_group_name_H-M   'P 1'
#
loop_
_entity.id
_entity.type
_entity.pdbx_description
1 polymer ?
#
loop_
_entity_poly.entity_id
_entity_poly.type
_entity_poly.pdbx_seq_one_letter_code
_entity_poly.pdbx_strand_id
1 'polypeptide(L)'
;MASSDLELLCSHVNEKIGNIKKTLSLRNCGQERTLKTMLNKIGDEIIVVNELLNKLELEIQHQEQTNKSLKELCESLEEDYRDVEHLKENIPSHLPQVRVTQSWYMKSRLTYGQINDVIKEINKAVISKYKILYQPKKSMNSVARNLYHRFINEETKDTKGRYFIVEADIKEFTTLKVDKKFHVILSILRHCRRLSEVRGGGLTRYVIT
;
A
#
# COMPACT_ATOMS: atom_id res chain seq x y z
N MET A 1 -48.16 -25.15 -37.74
CA MET A 1 -49.57 -25.24 -37.27
C MET A 1 -50.08 -23.82 -37.18
N ALA A 2 -51.13 -23.47 -37.92
CA ALA A 2 -51.70 -22.12 -37.89
C ALA A 2 -52.42 -21.92 -36.55
N SER A 3 -52.19 -20.77 -35.90
CA SER A 3 -52.91 -20.40 -34.68
C SER A 3 -54.40 -20.30 -34.97
N SER A 4 -55.25 -20.78 -34.05
CA SER A 4 -56.70 -20.68 -34.22
C SER A 4 -57.15 -19.20 -34.18
N ASP A 5 -58.27 -18.87 -34.83
CA ASP A 5 -58.81 -17.50 -34.81
C ASP A 5 -59.04 -16.97 -33.39
N LEU A 6 -59.38 -17.86 -32.45
CA LEU A 6 -59.52 -17.53 -31.03
C LEU A 6 -58.17 -17.14 -30.39
N GLU A 7 -57.09 -17.85 -30.70
CA GLU A 7 -55.76 -17.53 -30.19
C GLU A 7 -55.22 -16.21 -30.76
N LEU A 8 -55.48 -15.95 -32.05
CA LEU A 8 -55.16 -14.66 -32.68
C LEU A 8 -55.90 -13.51 -31.98
N LEU A 9 -57.21 -13.69 -31.71
CA LEU A 9 -58.00 -12.70 -30.98
C LEU A 9 -57.51 -12.51 -29.54
N CYS A 10 -57.22 -13.59 -28.82
CA CYS A 10 -56.67 -13.54 -27.47
C CYS A 10 -55.34 -12.80 -27.44
N SER A 11 -54.46 -13.06 -28.41
CA SER A 11 -53.17 -12.37 -28.53
C SER A 11 -53.36 -10.86 -28.75
N HIS A 12 -54.27 -10.48 -29.65
CA HIS A 12 -54.58 -9.07 -29.92
C HIS A 12 -55.16 -8.35 -28.71
N VAL A 13 -56.08 -8.99 -27.98
CA VAL A 13 -56.66 -8.44 -26.75
C VAL A 13 -55.59 -8.29 -25.66
N ASN A 14 -54.76 -9.32 -25.47
CA ASN A 14 -53.67 -9.28 -24.49
C ASN A 14 -52.64 -8.20 -24.82
N GLU A 15 -52.34 -7.98 -26.11
CA GLU A 15 -51.49 -6.89 -26.56
C GLU A 15 -52.09 -5.52 -26.18
N LYS A 16 -53.38 -5.30 -26.45
CA LYS A 16 -54.07 -4.07 -26.04
C LYS A 16 -54.07 -3.87 -24.53
N ILE A 17 -54.35 -4.92 -23.75
CA ILE A 17 -54.27 -4.89 -22.29
C ILE A 17 -52.84 -4.53 -21.84
N GLY A 18 -51.82 -5.13 -22.46
CA GLY A 18 -50.41 -4.83 -22.20
C GLY A 18 -50.05 -3.38 -22.50
N ASN A 19 -50.55 -2.84 -23.62
CA ASN A 19 -50.34 -1.44 -24.00
C ASN A 19 -51.01 -0.48 -23.00
N ILE A 20 -52.23 -0.77 -22.56
CA ILE A 20 -52.92 0.00 -21.52
C ILE A 20 -52.12 -0.02 -20.20
N LYS A 21 -51.59 -1.18 -19.80
CA LYS A 21 -50.75 -1.29 -18.59
C LYS A 21 -49.49 -0.44 -18.72
N LYS A 22 -48.81 -0.47 -19.86
CA LYS A 22 -47.60 0.34 -20.11
C LYS A 22 -47.90 1.85 -20.07
N THR A 23 -48.95 2.31 -20.73
CA THR A 23 -49.32 3.73 -20.73
C THR A 23 -49.73 4.21 -19.35
N LEU A 24 -50.42 3.36 -18.57
CA LEU A 24 -50.75 3.64 -17.17
C LEU A 24 -49.49 3.80 -16.31
N SER A 25 -48.52 2.89 -16.44
CA SER A 25 -47.24 2.99 -15.73
C SER A 25 -46.46 4.24 -16.12
N LEU A 26 -46.37 4.56 -17.41
CA LEU A 26 -45.71 5.78 -17.89
C LEU A 26 -46.34 7.05 -17.29
N ARG A 27 -47.68 7.12 -17.29
CA ARG A 27 -48.40 8.23 -16.67
C ARG A 27 -48.09 8.31 -15.17
N ASN A 28 -48.10 7.18 -14.47
CA ASN A 28 -47.81 7.14 -13.04
C ASN A 28 -46.39 7.65 -12.74
N CYS A 29 -45.37 7.25 -13.51
CA CYS A 29 -44.01 7.79 -13.33
C CYS A 29 -43.92 9.32 -13.50
N GLY A 30 -44.77 9.91 -14.33
CA GLY A 30 -44.80 11.37 -14.57
C GLY A 30 -45.67 12.18 -13.60
N GLN A 31 -46.71 11.57 -13.03
CA GLN A 31 -47.72 12.26 -12.20
C GLN A 31 -47.62 11.91 -10.71
N GLU A 32 -47.27 10.68 -10.37
CA GLU A 32 -47.16 10.24 -8.97
C GLU A 32 -45.88 10.83 -8.37
N ARG A 33 -46.05 11.59 -7.28
CA ARG A 33 -44.99 12.44 -6.73
C ARG A 33 -43.79 11.62 -6.27
N THR A 34 -44.01 10.47 -5.64
CA THR A 34 -42.94 9.64 -5.07
C THR A 34 -42.06 9.06 -6.17
N LEU A 35 -42.66 8.41 -7.18
CA LEU A 35 -41.98 7.86 -8.34
C LEU A 35 -41.25 8.93 -9.13
N LYS A 36 -41.86 10.10 -9.35
CA LYS A 36 -41.20 11.22 -10.03
C LYS A 36 -39.95 11.69 -9.28
N THR A 37 -40.03 11.81 -7.95
CA THR A 37 -38.86 12.21 -7.14
C THR A 37 -37.75 11.16 -7.17
N MET A 38 -38.11 9.87 -7.13
CA MET A 38 -37.15 8.77 -7.25
C MET A 38 -36.46 8.78 -8.62
N LEU A 39 -37.23 8.97 -9.70
CA LEU A 39 -36.71 9.04 -11.06
C LEU A 39 -35.76 10.22 -11.26
N ASN A 40 -36.10 11.39 -10.71
CA ASN A 40 -35.21 12.55 -10.74
C ASN A 40 -33.91 12.31 -9.98
N LYS A 41 -33.97 11.70 -8.79
CA LYS A 41 -32.77 11.33 -8.03
C LYS A 41 -31.85 10.39 -8.81
N ILE A 42 -32.43 9.38 -9.48
CA ILE A 42 -31.67 8.49 -10.37
C ILE A 42 -31.03 9.28 -11.50
N GLY A 43 -31.76 10.22 -12.12
CA GLY A 43 -31.23 11.10 -13.15
C GLY A 43 -30.05 11.95 -12.66
N ASP A 44 -30.19 12.58 -11.50
CA ASP A 44 -29.14 13.40 -10.87
C ASP A 44 -27.91 12.56 -10.53
N GLU A 45 -28.09 11.35 -9.97
CA GLU A 45 -27.02 10.41 -9.67
C GLU A 45 -26.28 9.96 -10.94
N ILE A 46 -26.98 9.73 -12.04
CA ILE A 46 -26.36 9.38 -13.34
C ILE A 46 -25.46 10.51 -13.84
N ILE A 47 -25.89 11.77 -13.69
CA ILE A 47 -25.07 12.94 -14.07
C ILE A 47 -23.79 12.97 -13.23
N VAL A 48 -23.90 12.78 -11.92
CA VAL A 48 -22.75 12.76 -11.01
C VAL A 48 -21.79 11.61 -11.36
N VAL A 49 -22.32 10.42 -11.65
CA VAL A 49 -21.51 9.26 -12.08
C VAL A 49 -20.76 9.59 -13.37
N ASN A 50 -21.39 10.23 -14.34
CA ASN A 50 -20.75 10.63 -15.59
C ASN A 50 -19.58 11.61 -15.35
N GLU A 51 -19.76 12.60 -14.47
CA GLU A 51 -18.67 13.51 -14.10
C GLU A 51 -17.52 12.80 -13.37
N LEU A 52 -17.83 11.84 -12.50
CA LEU A 52 -16.82 11.03 -11.82
C LEU A 52 -16.03 10.16 -12.80
N LEU A 53 -16.68 9.61 -13.83
CA LEU A 53 -16.02 8.86 -14.88
C LEU A 53 -15.05 9.75 -15.68
N ASN A 54 -15.44 10.97 -16.02
CA ASN A 54 -14.55 11.92 -16.70
C ASN A 54 -13.31 12.25 -15.85
N LYS A 55 -13.49 12.43 -14.52
CA LYS A 55 -12.36 12.66 -13.60
C LYS A 55 -11.44 11.43 -13.52
N LEU A 56 -12.01 10.24 -13.47
CA LEU A 56 -11.25 8.99 -13.47
C LEU A 56 -10.43 8.83 -14.75
N GLU A 57 -10.99 9.17 -15.90
CA GLU A 57 -10.27 9.13 -17.18
C GLU A 57 -9.05 10.06 -17.18
N LEU A 58 -9.20 11.29 -16.69
CA LEU A 58 -8.08 12.23 -16.56
C LEU A 58 -7.00 11.73 -15.59
N GLU A 59 -7.39 11.12 -14.47
CA GLU A 59 -6.45 10.56 -13.50
C GLU A 59 -5.67 9.38 -14.09
N ILE A 60 -6.33 8.51 -14.86
CA ILE A 60 -5.68 7.41 -15.57
C ILE A 60 -4.65 7.95 -16.55
N GLN A 61 -5.00 8.95 -17.37
CA GLN A 61 -4.07 9.57 -18.31
C GLN A 61 -2.85 10.18 -17.62
N HIS A 62 -3.06 10.85 -16.48
CA HIS A 62 -1.95 11.39 -15.69
C HIS A 62 -1.02 10.27 -15.19
N GLN A 63 -1.60 9.22 -14.61
CA GLN A 63 -0.85 8.08 -14.08
C GLN A 63 -0.05 7.35 -15.17
N GLU A 64 -0.61 7.20 -16.37
CA GLU A 64 0.09 6.62 -17.53
C GLU A 64 1.32 7.45 -17.92
N GLN A 65 1.18 8.78 -17.96
CA GLN A 65 2.29 9.67 -18.26
C GLN A 65 3.37 9.62 -17.17
N THR A 66 3.00 9.61 -15.90
CA THR A 66 3.94 9.46 -14.78
C THR A 66 4.70 8.13 -14.86
N ASN A 67 4.00 7.04 -15.18
CA ASN A 67 4.63 5.73 -15.35
C ASN A 67 5.62 5.71 -16.50
N LYS A 68 5.33 6.41 -17.60
CA LYS A 68 6.25 6.56 -18.72
C LYS A 68 7.53 7.29 -18.29
N SER A 69 7.41 8.44 -17.62
CA SER A 69 8.57 9.19 -17.13
C SER A 69 9.39 8.40 -16.10
N LEU A 70 8.73 7.62 -15.23
CA LEU A 70 9.43 6.74 -14.29
C LEU A 70 10.25 5.67 -15.01
N LYS A 71 9.71 5.10 -16.09
CA LYS A 71 10.43 4.12 -16.91
C LYS A 71 11.67 4.72 -17.56
N GLU A 72 11.56 5.91 -18.14
CA GLU A 72 12.69 6.64 -18.73
C GLU A 72 13.81 6.90 -17.69
N LEU A 73 13.44 7.26 -16.46
CA LEU A 73 14.40 7.44 -15.37
C LEU A 73 15.11 6.13 -14.98
N CYS A 74 14.37 5.03 -14.90
CA CYS A 74 14.95 3.72 -14.61
C CYS A 74 15.94 3.28 -15.70
N GLU A 75 15.61 3.50 -16.97
CA GLU A 75 16.50 3.20 -18.11
C GLU A 75 17.80 4.02 -18.03
N SER A 76 17.70 5.33 -17.74
CA SER A 76 18.88 6.18 -17.53
C SER A 76 19.74 5.72 -16.35
N LEU A 77 19.12 5.33 -15.23
CA LEU A 77 19.88 4.84 -14.07
C LEU A 77 20.57 3.50 -14.35
N GLU A 78 19.97 2.65 -15.17
CA GLU A 78 20.58 1.38 -15.59
C GLU A 78 21.81 1.63 -16.48
N GLU A 79 21.76 2.65 -17.35
CA GLU A 79 22.92 3.10 -18.13
C GLU A 79 24.04 3.63 -17.22
N ASP A 80 23.73 4.54 -16.29
CA ASP A 80 24.70 5.04 -15.30
C ASP A 80 25.35 3.92 -14.50
N TYR A 81 24.57 2.90 -14.10
CA TYR A 81 25.10 1.74 -13.38
C TYR A 81 26.07 0.92 -14.23
N ARG A 82 25.78 0.74 -15.52
CA ARG A 82 26.68 0.06 -16.46
C ARG A 82 27.99 0.82 -16.62
N ASP A 83 27.94 2.15 -16.70
CA ASP A 83 29.12 2.99 -16.78
C ASP A 83 29.99 2.88 -15.52
N VAL A 84 29.36 2.90 -14.33
CA VAL A 84 30.08 2.73 -13.06
C VAL A 84 30.76 1.36 -12.97
N GLU A 85 30.09 0.28 -13.36
CA GLU A 85 30.71 -1.05 -13.38
C GLU A 85 31.85 -1.13 -14.41
N HIS A 86 31.68 -0.55 -15.60
CA HIS A 86 32.75 -0.48 -16.60
C HIS A 86 33.98 0.29 -16.09
N LEU A 87 33.77 1.45 -15.45
CA LEU A 87 34.85 2.24 -14.85
C LEU A 87 35.58 1.47 -13.75
N LYS A 88 34.84 0.71 -12.92
CA LYS A 88 35.40 -0.12 -11.86
C LYS A 88 36.25 -1.27 -12.38
N GLU A 89 35.87 -1.88 -13.51
CA GLU A 89 36.65 -2.96 -14.14
C GLU A 89 37.91 -2.43 -14.84
N ASN A 90 37.90 -1.17 -15.29
CA ASN A 90 38.98 -0.56 -16.06
C ASN A 90 39.84 0.43 -15.25
N ILE A 91 39.92 0.30 -13.92
CA ILE A 91 40.74 1.19 -13.09
C ILE A 91 42.24 0.98 -13.41
N PRO A 92 42.96 2.03 -13.85
CA PRO A 92 44.40 1.93 -14.08
C PRO A 92 45.18 1.58 -12.80
N SER A 93 46.13 0.66 -12.92
CA SER A 93 46.92 0.13 -11.80
C SER A 93 47.82 1.15 -11.09
N HIS A 94 48.07 2.31 -11.70
CA HIS A 94 48.91 3.39 -11.18
C HIS A 94 48.12 4.46 -10.40
N LEU A 95 46.79 4.40 -10.38
CA LEU A 95 45.98 5.28 -9.55
C LEU A 95 46.01 4.80 -8.09
N PRO A 96 45.95 5.72 -7.10
CA PRO A 96 45.80 5.34 -5.71
C PRO A 96 44.56 4.46 -5.58
N GLN A 97 44.74 3.21 -5.15
CA GLN A 97 43.61 2.35 -4.83
C GLN A 97 42.88 2.97 -3.65
N VAL A 98 41.81 3.73 -3.93
CA VAL A 98 40.80 4.09 -2.93
C VAL A 98 40.15 2.78 -2.53
N ARG A 99 40.79 2.07 -1.62
CA ARG A 99 40.16 0.97 -0.91
C ARG A 99 38.93 1.61 -0.27
N VAL A 100 37.75 1.22 -0.72
CA VAL A 100 36.46 1.50 -0.09
C VAL A 100 36.51 0.84 1.30
N THR A 101 37.29 1.43 2.19
CA THR A 101 37.79 0.80 3.41
C THR A 101 36.74 0.79 4.48
N GLN A 102 35.58 1.41 4.28
CA GLN A 102 34.55 1.44 5.31
C GLN A 102 33.37 0.47 5.16
N SER A 103 33.09 -0.02 3.95
CA SER A 103 31.98 -0.98 3.74
C SER A 103 32.40 -2.44 3.98
N TRP A 104 33.64 -2.81 3.61
CA TRP A 104 34.12 -4.21 3.73
C TRP A 104 34.23 -4.68 5.18
N TYR A 105 34.66 -3.83 6.13
CA TYR A 105 34.77 -4.25 7.53
C TYR A 105 33.41 -4.54 8.17
N MET A 106 32.35 -3.83 7.76
CA MET A 106 31.01 -3.99 8.34
C MET A 106 30.35 -5.27 7.82
N LYS A 107 30.51 -5.55 6.53
CA LYS A 107 29.96 -6.76 5.91
C LYS A 107 30.59 -8.03 6.49
N SER A 108 31.87 -8.01 6.89
CA SER A 108 32.56 -9.19 7.43
C SER A 108 32.32 -10.42 6.53
N ARG A 109 31.88 -11.57 7.07
CA ARG A 109 31.46 -12.77 6.33
C ARG A 109 29.96 -12.84 6.02
N LEU A 110 29.23 -11.72 6.10
CA LEU A 110 27.78 -11.70 5.91
C LEU A 110 27.40 -11.69 4.42
N THR A 111 26.49 -12.58 4.06
CA THR A 111 25.94 -12.62 2.69
C THR A 111 24.78 -11.64 2.53
N TYR A 112 24.51 -11.23 1.30
CA TYR A 112 23.36 -10.35 0.99
C TYR A 112 22.03 -11.00 1.42
N GLY A 113 21.89 -12.32 1.24
CA GLY A 113 20.74 -13.08 1.72
C GLY A 113 20.53 -12.94 3.23
N GLN A 114 21.59 -13.10 4.02
CA GLN A 114 21.51 -12.97 5.48
C GLN A 114 21.09 -11.56 5.93
N ILE A 115 21.55 -10.52 5.25
CA ILE A 115 21.14 -9.14 5.53
C ILE A 115 19.65 -8.95 5.19
N ASN A 116 19.21 -9.44 4.03
CA ASN A 116 17.82 -9.33 3.60
C ASN A 116 16.86 -10.12 4.48
N ASP A 117 17.26 -11.28 4.99
CA ASP A 117 16.43 -12.06 5.90
C ASP A 117 16.22 -11.31 7.23
N VAL A 118 17.24 -10.62 7.75
CA VAL A 118 17.08 -9.75 8.91
C VAL A 118 16.18 -8.55 8.61
N ILE A 119 16.31 -7.92 7.43
CA ILE A 119 15.40 -6.83 7.01
C ILE A 119 13.95 -7.32 6.97
N LYS A 120 13.69 -8.52 6.45
CA LYS A 120 12.33 -9.10 6.41
C LYS A 120 11.75 -9.26 7.81
N GLU A 121 12.53 -9.78 8.77
CA GLU A 121 12.07 -9.93 10.15
C GLU A 121 11.87 -8.57 10.85
N ILE A 122 12.74 -7.57 10.61
CA ILE A 122 12.55 -6.20 11.09
C ILE A 122 11.21 -5.63 10.55
N ASN A 123 10.96 -5.76 9.24
CA ASN A 123 9.72 -5.28 8.63
C ASN A 123 8.49 -5.98 9.22
N LYS A 124 8.58 -7.28 9.47
CA LYS A 124 7.52 -8.05 10.14
C LYS A 124 7.24 -7.52 11.55
N ALA A 125 8.27 -7.20 12.34
CA ALA A 125 8.11 -6.62 13.67
C ALA A 125 7.44 -5.24 13.62
N VAL A 126 7.88 -4.37 12.69
CA VAL A 126 7.28 -3.05 12.46
C VAL A 126 5.80 -3.20 12.10
N ILE A 127 5.47 -4.02 11.10
CA ILE A 127 4.08 -4.22 10.67
C ILE A 127 3.21 -4.73 11.84
N SER A 128 3.67 -5.74 12.58
CA SER A 128 2.95 -6.28 13.74
C SER A 128 2.70 -5.24 14.84
N LYS A 129 3.72 -4.46 15.20
CA LYS A 129 3.62 -3.40 16.21
C LYS A 129 2.58 -2.35 15.80
N TYR A 130 2.69 -1.81 14.59
CA TYR A 130 1.81 -0.72 14.15
C TYR A 130 0.40 -1.21 13.79
N LYS A 131 0.24 -2.49 13.43
CA LYS A 131 -1.08 -3.13 13.33
C LYS A 131 -1.82 -3.10 14.68
N ILE A 132 -1.13 -3.40 15.79
CA ILE A 132 -1.70 -3.30 17.14
C ILE A 132 -1.95 -1.84 17.50
N LEU A 133 -1.02 -0.93 17.20
CA LEU A 133 -1.14 0.49 17.55
C LEU A 133 -2.36 1.16 16.91
N TYR A 134 -2.69 0.80 15.67
CA TYR A 134 -3.83 1.34 14.92
C TYR A 134 -5.14 0.54 15.07
N GLN A 135 -5.10 -0.61 15.74
CA GLN A 135 -6.31 -1.41 15.97
C GLN A 135 -7.29 -0.65 16.90
N PRO A 136 -8.62 -0.73 16.68
CA PRO A 136 -9.59 -0.15 17.60
C PRO A 136 -9.46 -0.72 19.02
N LYS A 137 -9.32 0.13 20.04
CA LYS A 137 -9.13 -0.29 21.45
C LYS A 137 -10.19 -1.28 21.96
N LYS A 138 -11.42 -1.15 21.46
CA LYS A 138 -12.56 -2.02 21.80
C LYS A 138 -12.41 -3.46 21.29
N SER A 139 -11.62 -3.70 20.24
CA SER A 139 -11.41 -5.03 19.67
C SER A 139 -10.14 -5.73 20.17
N MET A 140 -9.33 -5.07 21.01
CA MET A 140 -8.08 -5.63 21.52
C MET A 140 -8.35 -6.65 22.64
N ASN A 141 -7.67 -7.80 22.57
CA ASN A 141 -7.57 -8.75 23.67
C ASN A 141 -6.59 -8.26 24.76
N SER A 142 -6.48 -8.98 25.88
CA SER A 142 -5.62 -8.59 27.02
C SER A 142 -4.15 -8.46 26.65
N VAL A 143 -3.62 -9.39 25.85
CA VAL A 143 -2.22 -9.41 25.40
C VAL A 143 -1.92 -8.20 24.51
N ALA A 144 -2.76 -7.95 23.50
CA ALA A 144 -2.63 -6.81 22.60
C ALA A 144 -2.74 -5.47 23.36
N ARG A 145 -3.59 -5.41 24.38
CA ARG A 145 -3.74 -4.22 25.24
C ARG A 145 -2.48 -3.96 26.07
N ASN A 146 -1.86 -4.99 26.64
CA ASN A 146 -0.59 -4.85 27.36
C ASN A 146 0.54 -4.37 26.43
N LEU A 147 0.63 -4.92 25.23
CA LEU A 147 1.59 -4.48 24.20
C LEU A 147 1.34 -3.03 23.77
N TYR A 148 0.08 -2.64 23.57
CA TYR A 148 -0.29 -1.27 23.25
C TYR A 148 0.21 -0.28 24.32
N HIS A 149 -0.01 -0.58 25.60
CA HIS A 149 0.49 0.26 26.69
C HIS A 149 2.02 0.34 26.70
N ARG A 150 2.72 -0.77 26.46
CA ARG A 150 4.18 -0.78 26.30
C ARG A 150 4.61 0.15 25.17
N PHE A 151 4.01 0.05 23.99
CA PHE A 151 4.39 0.90 22.84
C PHE A 151 4.20 2.38 23.10
N ILE A 152 3.10 2.76 23.77
CA ILE A 152 2.84 4.17 24.14
C ILE A 152 3.86 4.66 25.18
N ASN A 153 4.23 3.83 26.15
CA ASN A 153 5.25 4.18 27.16
C ASN A 153 6.65 4.28 26.55
N GLU A 154 6.90 3.57 25.46
CA GLU A 154 8.16 3.64 24.72
C GLU A 154 8.22 4.86 23.80
N GLU A 155 7.15 5.63 23.56
CA GLU A 155 7.22 6.84 22.75
C GLU A 155 8.05 7.98 23.39
N THR A 156 8.67 8.79 22.56
CA THR A 156 9.45 9.98 22.98
C THR A 156 9.17 11.15 22.03
N LYS A 157 9.60 12.35 22.41
CA LYS A 157 9.46 13.54 21.54
C LYS A 157 10.16 13.35 20.19
N ASP A 158 11.27 12.61 20.18
CA ASP A 158 12.11 12.38 18.99
C ASP A 158 11.58 11.25 18.08
N THR A 159 10.65 10.42 18.56
CA THR A 159 9.99 9.35 17.78
C THR A 159 8.60 9.71 17.30
N LYS A 160 8.07 10.87 17.71
CA LYS A 160 6.71 11.29 17.34
C LYS A 160 6.55 11.34 15.82
N GLY A 161 5.59 10.57 15.31
CA GLY A 161 5.28 10.50 13.88
C GLY A 161 6.27 9.68 13.06
N ARG A 162 7.17 8.93 13.70
CA ARG A 162 8.13 8.05 13.02
C ARG A 162 7.87 6.59 13.37
N TYR A 163 8.23 5.70 12.45
CA TYR A 163 8.16 4.25 12.69
C TYR A 163 9.40 3.79 13.43
N PHE A 164 9.25 3.10 14.56
CA PHE A 164 10.37 2.56 15.32
C PHE A 164 10.04 1.23 16.00
N ILE A 165 11.08 0.43 16.22
CA ILE A 165 11.01 -0.80 16.99
C ILE A 165 12.12 -0.83 18.05
N VAL A 166 11.90 -1.63 19.09
CA VAL A 166 12.89 -1.93 20.12
C VAL A 166 13.22 -3.42 20.11
N GLU A 167 14.27 -3.83 20.83
CA GLU A 167 14.67 -5.24 20.85
C GLU A 167 13.58 -6.19 21.39
N ALA A 168 12.74 -5.69 22.31
CA ALA A 168 11.59 -6.45 22.79
C ALA A 168 10.58 -6.74 21.67
N ASP A 169 10.43 -5.85 20.69
CA ASP A 169 9.53 -6.06 19.55
C ASP A 169 10.06 -7.13 18.60
N ILE A 170 11.38 -7.19 18.42
CA ILE A 170 12.03 -8.27 17.67
C ILE A 170 11.78 -9.61 18.35
N LYS A 171 11.98 -9.68 19.67
CA LYS A 171 11.75 -10.92 20.44
C LYS A 171 10.28 -11.36 20.44
N GLU A 172 9.35 -10.40 20.43
CA GLU A 172 7.91 -10.67 20.46
C GLU A 172 7.37 -11.15 19.10
N PHE A 173 7.80 -10.52 18.00
CA PHE A 173 7.14 -10.69 16.69
C PHE A 173 7.95 -11.50 15.66
N THR A 174 9.18 -11.86 15.99
CA THR A 174 10.10 -12.53 15.06
C THR A 174 10.75 -13.74 15.72
N THR A 175 11.30 -14.63 14.91
CA THR A 175 12.15 -15.73 15.39
C THR A 175 13.63 -15.33 15.42
N LEU A 176 13.93 -14.05 15.17
CA LEU A 176 15.29 -13.54 15.04
C LEU A 176 15.95 -13.43 16.42
N LYS A 177 17.14 -14.03 16.54
CA LYS A 177 17.97 -13.89 17.75
C LYS A 177 18.65 -12.53 17.76
N VAL A 178 18.48 -11.79 18.85
CA VAL A 178 19.18 -10.52 19.11
C VAL A 178 20.60 -10.86 19.62
N ASP A 179 21.48 -11.19 18.69
CA ASP A 179 22.87 -11.59 18.97
C ASP A 179 23.88 -10.60 18.35
N LYS A 180 25.18 -10.88 18.48
CA LYS A 180 26.24 -10.04 17.91
C LYS A 180 26.08 -9.87 16.39
N LYS A 181 25.59 -10.89 15.68
CA LYS A 181 25.36 -10.85 14.23
C LYS A 181 24.25 -9.86 13.89
N PHE A 182 23.16 -9.86 14.65
CA PHE A 182 22.09 -8.89 14.52
C PHE A 182 22.59 -7.44 14.66
N HIS A 183 23.40 -7.15 15.68
CA HIS A 183 23.94 -5.79 15.88
C HIS A 183 24.92 -5.35 14.79
N VAL A 184 25.71 -6.27 14.24
CA VAL A 184 26.54 -5.99 13.05
C VAL A 184 25.65 -5.60 11.87
N ILE A 185 24.55 -6.33 11.65
CA ILE A 185 23.60 -6.02 10.57
C ILE A 185 22.90 -4.68 10.81
N LEU A 186 22.48 -4.37 12.03
CA LEU A 186 21.93 -3.04 12.36
C LEU A 186 22.94 -1.92 12.08
N SER A 187 24.22 -2.16 12.37
CA SER A 187 25.28 -1.20 12.04
C SER A 187 25.39 -0.99 10.54
N ILE A 188 25.33 -2.05 9.73
CA ILE A 188 25.29 -1.97 8.26
C ILE A 188 24.06 -1.15 7.81
N LEU A 189 22.87 -1.47 8.32
CA LEU A 189 21.63 -0.77 7.95
C LEU A 189 21.67 0.71 8.31
N ARG A 190 22.26 1.05 9.45
CA ARG A 190 22.49 2.44 9.88
C ARG A 190 23.46 3.16 8.94
N HIS A 191 24.56 2.50 8.53
CA HIS A 191 25.50 3.05 7.56
C HIS A 191 24.83 3.30 6.20
N CYS A 192 23.98 2.37 5.76
CA CYS A 192 23.16 2.50 4.56
C CYS A 192 21.97 3.47 4.73
N ARG A 193 21.87 4.18 5.86
CA ARG A 193 20.79 5.13 6.18
C ARG A 193 19.37 4.55 6.11
N ARG A 194 19.23 3.23 6.24
CA ARG A 194 17.92 2.54 6.28
C ARG A 194 17.26 2.56 7.65
N LEU A 195 18.02 2.86 8.69
CA LEU A 195 17.52 3.09 10.04
C LEU A 195 18.44 4.04 10.81
N SER A 196 17.93 4.58 11.91
CA SER A 196 18.67 5.39 12.87
C SER A 196 18.39 4.95 14.31
N GLU A 197 19.25 5.33 15.25
CA GLU A 197 19.08 5.00 16.67
C GLU A 197 18.70 6.25 17.46
N VAL A 198 17.60 6.16 18.21
CA VAL A 198 17.20 7.16 19.21
C VAL A 198 17.32 6.52 20.59
N ARG A 199 18.21 7.08 21.43
CA ARG A 199 18.49 6.55 22.78
C ARG A 199 17.90 7.48 23.83
N GLY A 200 17.17 6.91 24.79
CA GLY A 200 16.58 7.67 25.89
C GLY A 200 15.88 6.75 26.90
N GLY A 201 16.01 7.08 28.20
CA GLY A 201 15.38 6.30 29.28
C GLY A 201 15.92 4.87 29.41
N GLY A 202 17.19 4.64 29.07
CA GLY A 202 17.78 3.30 29.06
C GLY A 202 17.32 2.40 27.90
N LEU A 203 16.54 2.93 26.96
CA LEU A 203 16.00 2.20 25.82
C LEU A 203 16.56 2.74 24.49
N THR A 204 17.01 1.83 23.63
CA THR A 204 17.42 2.11 22.26
C THR A 204 16.27 1.82 21.31
N ARG A 205 15.88 2.83 20.53
CA ARG A 205 14.81 2.75 19.53
C ARG A 205 15.44 2.77 18.14
N TYR A 206 15.17 1.75 17.35
CA TYR A 206 15.59 1.67 15.97
C TYR A 206 14.50 2.29 15.10
N VAL A 207 14.71 3.53 14.67
CA VAL A 207 13.79 4.31 13.85
C VAL A 207 14.03 3.97 12.39
N ILE A 208 12.97 3.59 11.68
CA ILE A 208 13.00 3.24 10.26
C ILE A 208 12.90 4.53 9.44
N THR A 209 13.75 4.65 8.43
CA THR A 209 13.81 5.79 7.50
C THR A 209 13.22 5.42 6.16
#